data_AF-A0A935KIS5-F1
#
_entry.id   AF-A0A935KIS5-F1
#
_cell.length_a   1.000
_cell.length_b   1.000
_cell.length_c   1.000
_cell.angle_alpha   90.00
_cell.angle_beta   90.00
_cell.angle_gamma   90.00
#
_symmetry.space_group_name_H-M   'P 1'
#
loop_
_entity.id
_entity.type
_entity.pdbx_description
1 polymer ?
#
loop_
_entity_poly.entity_id
_entity_poly.type
_entity_poly.pdbx_seq_one_letter_code
_entity_poly.pdbx_strand_id
1 'polypeptide(L)'
;MNRLFLLLTTIFICGTDGNLLKAQQVDSLQFFTDEAAIEMQLTTDIRALQNEKGQDVFQPATASLKFPDGTVIEEPIQVGPRGKFRRGYCRIPPIMMQFRNAGAARLSSLGKLKLVIPCGGAAADEELILKEFLVYKLYNQLSDLSLRVRLVKTTFNDSKGKFKSFSQYSFLMEDDGDMARRNGCKKEPMAKS
;
A
#
# COMPACT_ATOMS: atom_id res chain seq x y z
N MET A 1 -54.74 -49.55 29.58
CA MET A 1 -54.66 -49.62 28.11
C MET A 1 -53.39 -48.89 27.68
N ASN A 2 -52.36 -49.66 27.32
CA ASN A 2 -51.04 -49.22 26.87
C ASN A 2 -51.11 -48.21 25.72
N ARG A 3 -50.36 -47.10 25.81
CA ARG A 3 -49.75 -46.48 24.62
C ARG A 3 -48.33 -46.02 24.92
N LEU A 4 -47.41 -46.90 24.50
CA LEU A 4 -45.97 -46.71 24.36
C LEU A 4 -45.72 -45.63 23.30
N PHE A 5 -45.14 -44.50 23.68
CA PHE A 5 -44.70 -43.44 22.75
C PHE A 5 -43.18 -43.52 22.61
N LEU A 6 -42.69 -44.03 21.48
CA LEU A 6 -41.27 -43.98 21.12
C LEU A 6 -40.93 -42.54 20.73
N LEU A 7 -40.13 -41.85 21.55
CA LEU A 7 -39.50 -40.58 21.18
C LEU A 7 -38.24 -40.88 20.35
N LEU A 8 -38.32 -40.70 19.03
CA LEU A 8 -37.13 -40.61 18.19
C LEU A 8 -36.41 -39.30 18.52
N THR A 9 -35.30 -39.38 19.26
CA THR A 9 -34.34 -38.29 19.37
C THR A 9 -33.55 -38.20 18.06
N THR A 10 -33.98 -37.36 17.13
CA THR A 10 -33.11 -36.90 16.04
C THR A 10 -32.04 -36.00 16.64
N ILE A 11 -30.86 -36.56 16.86
CA ILE A 11 -29.64 -35.80 17.14
C ILE A 11 -29.39 -34.97 15.88
N PHE A 12 -29.77 -33.69 15.92
CA PHE A 12 -29.39 -32.70 14.92
C PHE A 12 -27.91 -32.40 15.16
N ILE A 13 -27.03 -33.14 14.48
CA ILE A 13 -25.60 -32.82 14.42
C ILE A 13 -25.53 -31.49 13.66
N CYS A 14 -25.49 -30.39 14.42
CA CYS A 14 -25.16 -29.07 13.92
C CYS A 14 -23.73 -29.16 13.40
N GLY A 15 -23.58 -29.41 12.10
CA GLY A 15 -22.31 -29.28 11.42
C GLY A 15 -21.83 -27.86 11.63
N THR A 16 -20.75 -27.70 12.38
CA THR A 16 -20.05 -26.42 12.44
C THR A 16 -19.39 -26.24 11.08
N ASP A 17 -20.08 -25.54 10.18
CA ASP A 17 -19.45 -24.96 9.00
C ASP A 17 -18.40 -23.99 9.52
N GLY A 18 -17.15 -24.46 9.53
CA GLY A 18 -15.97 -23.65 9.76
C GLY A 18 -15.84 -22.66 8.62
N ASN A 19 -16.61 -21.57 8.69
CA ASN A 19 -16.38 -20.38 7.90
C ASN A 19 -15.03 -19.81 8.35
N LEU A 20 -13.99 -20.18 7.60
CA LEU A 20 -12.71 -19.51 7.60
C LEU A 20 -13.01 -18.04 7.27
N LEU A 21 -13.00 -17.17 8.28
CA LEU A 21 -13.21 -15.74 8.09
C LEU A 21 -12.10 -15.23 7.18
N LYS A 22 -12.41 -15.09 5.90
CA LYS A 22 -11.53 -14.43 4.93
C LYS A 22 -11.35 -13.01 5.44
N ALA A 23 -10.12 -12.64 5.82
CA ALA A 23 -9.84 -11.30 6.32
C ALA A 23 -10.36 -10.27 5.30
N GLN A 24 -11.20 -9.33 5.76
CA GLN A 24 -11.78 -8.31 4.90
C GLN A 24 -10.64 -7.49 4.28
N GLN A 25 -10.60 -7.43 2.96
CA GLN A 25 -9.61 -6.63 2.25
C GLN A 25 -9.95 -5.15 2.40
N VAL A 26 -8.91 -4.31 2.42
CA VAL A 26 -9.07 -2.87 2.28
C VAL A 26 -9.77 -2.58 0.95
N ASP A 27 -10.78 -1.73 0.93
CA ASP A 27 -11.34 -1.31 -0.36
C ASP A 27 -10.42 -0.26 -1.00
N SER A 28 -9.94 -0.55 -2.22
CA SER A 28 -8.96 0.29 -2.90
C SER A 28 -9.55 1.65 -3.31
N LEU A 29 -10.84 1.71 -3.65
CA LEU A 29 -11.48 2.98 -3.96
C LEU A 29 -11.62 3.82 -2.70
N GLN A 30 -12.15 3.25 -1.62
CA GLN A 30 -12.30 3.90 -0.33
C GLN A 30 -10.96 4.43 0.20
N PHE A 31 -9.90 3.63 0.07
CA PHE A 31 -8.54 3.99 0.47
C PHE A 31 -8.09 5.35 -0.10
N PHE A 32 -8.49 5.66 -1.35
CA PHE A 32 -8.14 6.91 -2.02
C PHE A 32 -9.19 8.02 -1.88
N THR A 33 -10.46 7.70 -1.67
CA THR A 33 -11.52 8.70 -1.50
C THR A 33 -11.55 9.28 -0.09
N ASP A 34 -11.12 8.51 0.90
CA ASP A 34 -10.94 9.06 2.23
C ASP A 34 -9.88 10.19 2.18
N GLU A 35 -10.03 11.22 3.00
CA GLU A 35 -9.14 12.40 2.99
C GLU A 35 -8.15 12.44 4.16
N ALA A 36 -8.51 11.88 5.31
CA ALA A 36 -7.67 11.93 6.52
C ALA A 36 -6.34 11.17 6.33
N ALA A 37 -5.20 11.80 6.63
CA ALA A 37 -3.90 11.15 6.50
C ALA A 37 -3.81 9.84 7.32
N ILE A 38 -3.09 8.85 6.79
CA ILE A 38 -2.77 7.61 7.51
C ILE A 38 -1.33 7.61 8.00
N GLU A 39 -1.04 6.81 9.01
CA GLU A 39 0.33 6.54 9.44
C GLU A 39 0.81 5.24 8.80
N MET A 40 2.05 5.21 8.32
CA MET A 40 2.67 4.00 7.79
C MET A 40 4.02 3.77 8.45
N GLN A 41 4.30 2.53 8.85
CA GLN A 41 5.66 2.08 9.11
C GLN A 41 6.10 1.18 7.95
N LEU A 42 7.24 1.49 7.36
CA LEU A 42 7.85 0.70 6.30
C LEU A 42 9.20 0.17 6.76
N THR A 43 9.29 -1.15 6.91
CA THR A 43 10.51 -1.83 7.34
C THR A 43 11.11 -2.63 6.18
N THR A 44 12.36 -2.33 5.78
CA THR A 44 13.05 -3.05 4.70
C THR A 44 14.58 -2.88 4.82
N ASP A 45 15.37 -3.53 3.97
CA ASP A 45 16.82 -3.28 3.85
C ASP A 45 17.06 -2.00 3.04
N ILE A 46 17.26 -0.87 3.71
CA ILE A 46 17.38 0.43 3.05
C ILE A 46 18.63 0.49 2.17
N ARG A 47 19.73 -0.17 2.59
CA ARG A 47 20.99 -0.17 1.82
C ARG A 47 20.84 -0.95 0.53
N ALA A 48 20.19 -2.10 0.56
CA ALA A 48 19.89 -2.89 -0.64
C ALA A 48 19.04 -2.06 -1.61
N LEU A 49 18.02 -1.36 -1.11
CA LEU A 49 17.14 -0.52 -1.93
C LEU A 49 17.90 0.64 -2.62
N GLN A 50 18.84 1.27 -1.91
CA GLN A 50 19.71 2.33 -2.45
C GLN A 50 20.66 1.81 -3.54
N ASN A 51 21.22 0.61 -3.33
CA ASN A 51 22.25 0.04 -4.18
C ASN A 51 21.69 -0.66 -5.42
N GLU A 52 20.41 -1.04 -5.40
CA GLU A 52 19.75 -1.68 -6.53
C GLU A 52 19.71 -0.72 -7.73
N LYS A 53 20.10 -1.22 -8.91
CA LYS A 53 20.22 -0.46 -10.18
C LYS A 53 19.30 -0.98 -11.29
N GLY A 54 18.83 -2.21 -11.17
CA GLY A 54 17.85 -2.82 -12.06
C GLY A 54 16.51 -2.10 -12.01
N GLN A 55 15.73 -2.22 -13.09
CA GLN A 55 14.36 -1.75 -13.14
C GLN A 55 13.45 -2.89 -12.67
N ASP A 56 12.41 -2.56 -11.91
CA ASP A 56 11.41 -3.52 -11.42
C ASP A 56 12.00 -4.70 -10.64
N VAL A 57 13.14 -4.49 -9.97
CA VAL A 57 13.70 -5.44 -9.00
C VAL A 57 13.13 -5.11 -7.62
N PHE A 58 12.45 -6.09 -7.03
CA PHE A 58 11.80 -5.94 -5.73
C PHE A 58 12.53 -6.75 -4.66
N GLN A 59 12.49 -6.24 -3.44
CA GLN A 59 12.97 -6.88 -2.22
C GLN A 59 11.84 -6.98 -1.18
N PRO A 60 11.94 -7.89 -0.20
CA PRO A 60 10.98 -7.98 0.89
C PRO A 60 10.92 -6.72 1.76
N ALA A 61 9.71 -6.41 2.24
CA ALA A 61 9.47 -5.40 3.25
C ALA A 61 8.24 -5.78 4.10
N THR A 62 8.06 -5.08 5.21
CA THR A 62 6.82 -5.11 6.00
C THR A 62 6.21 -3.71 5.99
N ALA A 63 4.92 -3.62 5.68
CA ALA A 63 4.16 -2.37 5.78
C ALA A 63 3.12 -2.50 6.89
N SER A 64 3.11 -1.53 7.81
CA SER A 64 2.12 -1.40 8.87
C SER A 64 1.35 -0.11 8.64
N LEU A 65 0.07 -0.20 8.24
CA LEU A 65 -0.82 0.94 8.00
C LEU A 65 -1.76 1.10 9.19
N LYS A 66 -1.78 2.31 9.77
CA LYS A 66 -2.73 2.72 10.81
C LYS A 66 -3.69 3.75 10.24
N PHE A 67 -4.97 3.41 10.26
CA PHE A 67 -6.08 4.21 9.74
C PHE A 67 -6.65 5.15 10.82
N PRO A 68 -7.43 6.18 10.44
CA PRO A 68 -7.96 7.18 11.37
C PRO A 68 -8.96 6.60 12.39
N ASP A 69 -9.62 5.50 12.05
CA ASP A 69 -10.53 4.75 12.93
C ASP A 69 -9.79 3.90 13.98
N GLY A 70 -8.46 3.88 13.96
CA GLY A 70 -7.60 3.10 14.83
C GLY A 70 -7.27 1.70 14.31
N THR A 71 -7.82 1.29 13.16
CA THR A 71 -7.50 0.00 12.53
C THR A 71 -6.02 -0.05 12.15
N VAL A 72 -5.34 -1.15 12.48
CA VAL A 72 -3.94 -1.39 12.12
C VAL A 72 -3.82 -2.66 11.28
N ILE A 73 -3.22 -2.52 10.10
CA ILE A 73 -2.94 -3.62 9.18
C ILE A 73 -1.45 -3.70 8.93
N GLU A 74 -0.82 -4.75 9.45
CA GLU A 74 0.58 -5.08 9.21
C GLU A 74 0.70 -6.35 8.39
N GLU A 75 1.35 -6.25 7.22
CA GLU A 75 1.53 -7.38 6.31
C GLU A 75 2.87 -7.27 5.54
N PRO A 76 3.47 -8.42 5.17
CA PRO A 76 4.63 -8.44 4.29
C PRO A 76 4.27 -8.00 2.87
N ILE A 77 5.10 -7.14 2.30
CA ILE A 77 4.98 -6.63 0.94
C ILE A 77 6.31 -6.78 0.20
N GLN A 78 6.31 -6.42 -1.08
CA GLN A 78 7.52 -6.27 -1.88
C GLN A 78 7.71 -4.79 -2.20
N VAL A 79 8.96 -4.30 -2.16
CA VAL A 79 9.30 -2.92 -2.51
C VAL A 79 10.47 -2.87 -3.47
N GLY A 80 10.49 -1.90 -4.37
CA GLY A 80 11.60 -1.71 -5.31
C GLY A 80 11.86 -0.23 -5.58
N PRO A 81 13.09 0.18 -5.92
CA PRO A 81 13.37 1.55 -6.28
C PRO A 81 12.76 1.87 -7.65
N ARG A 82 12.27 3.11 -7.84
CA ARG A 82 11.81 3.61 -9.14
C ARG A 82 12.45 4.93 -9.53
N GLY A 83 12.30 5.25 -10.81
CA GLY A 83 12.88 6.42 -11.44
C GLY A 83 14.31 6.15 -11.91
N LYS A 84 14.95 7.18 -12.49
CA LYS A 84 16.33 7.09 -12.99
C LYS A 84 17.23 8.06 -12.21
N PHE A 85 16.87 9.35 -12.22
CA PHE A 85 17.65 10.40 -11.57
C PHE A 85 17.70 10.24 -10.05
N ARG A 86 16.53 10.30 -9.38
CA ARG A 86 16.44 10.34 -7.91
C ARG A 86 16.97 9.09 -7.18
N ARG A 87 17.26 8.00 -7.90
CA ARG A 87 17.89 6.80 -7.33
C ARG A 87 19.34 7.02 -6.94
N GLY A 88 20.08 7.84 -7.67
CA GLY A 88 21.50 8.08 -7.42
C GLY A 88 21.80 9.21 -6.43
N TYR A 89 20.80 10.03 -6.10
CA TYR A 89 21.01 11.28 -5.36
C TYR A 89 20.26 11.36 -4.02
N CYS A 90 19.13 10.65 -3.88
CA CYS A 90 18.30 10.75 -2.67
C CYS A 90 18.69 9.73 -1.62
N ARG A 91 18.53 10.11 -0.33
CA ARG A 91 18.76 9.18 0.78
C ARG A 91 17.83 7.98 0.74
N ILE A 92 16.58 8.17 0.34
CA ILE A 92 15.69 7.06 -0.01
C ILE A 92 15.29 7.27 -1.47
N PRO A 93 15.50 6.27 -2.34
CA PRO A 93 14.98 6.36 -3.69
C PRO A 93 13.45 6.35 -3.64
N PRO A 94 12.74 7.00 -4.59
CA PRO A 94 11.30 6.83 -4.70
C PRO A 94 10.94 5.34 -4.80
N ILE A 95 9.91 4.89 -4.09
CA ILE A 95 9.64 3.46 -3.87
C ILE A 95 8.40 3.03 -4.65
N MET A 96 8.47 1.88 -5.32
CA MET A 96 7.29 1.11 -5.75
C MET A 96 6.95 0.12 -4.65
N MET A 97 5.68 0.08 -4.25
CA MET A 97 5.14 -0.84 -3.25
C MET A 97 4.21 -1.82 -3.94
N GLN A 98 4.45 -3.11 -3.76
CA GLN A 98 3.69 -4.20 -4.34
C GLN A 98 2.96 -4.96 -3.23
N PHE A 99 1.67 -4.66 -3.08
CA PHE A 99 0.79 -5.25 -2.07
C PHE A 99 0.16 -6.55 -2.55
N ARG A 100 -0.03 -6.74 -3.86
CA ARG A 100 -0.56 -8.01 -4.38
C ARG A 100 0.53 -9.09 -4.29
N ASN A 101 0.55 -9.80 -3.16
CA ASN A 101 1.38 -10.97 -2.87
C ASN A 101 0.66 -11.91 -1.88
N ALA A 102 1.16 -13.13 -1.71
CA ALA A 102 0.50 -14.16 -0.88
C ALA A 102 0.43 -13.82 0.62
N GLY A 103 1.35 -13.00 1.14
CA GLY A 103 1.40 -12.61 2.55
C GLY A 103 0.63 -11.35 2.89
N ALA A 104 0.11 -10.61 1.91
CA ALA A 104 -0.66 -9.38 2.12
C ALA A 104 -2.13 -9.56 1.75
N ALA A 105 -2.83 -10.42 2.49
CA ALA A 105 -4.22 -10.77 2.18
C ALA A 105 -5.16 -9.56 2.28
N ARG A 106 -5.00 -8.70 3.30
CA ARG A 106 -5.87 -7.54 3.53
C ARG A 106 -5.48 -6.35 2.66
N LEU A 107 -4.20 -6.16 2.38
CA LEU A 107 -3.70 -5.05 1.54
C LEU A 107 -3.67 -5.38 0.04
N SER A 108 -3.91 -6.64 -0.36
CA SER A 108 -3.77 -7.13 -1.74
C SER A 108 -4.50 -6.29 -2.80
N SER A 109 -5.67 -5.77 -2.43
CA SER A 109 -6.54 -4.92 -3.27
C SER A 109 -5.90 -3.59 -3.67
N LEU A 110 -4.94 -3.08 -2.87
CA LEU A 110 -4.16 -1.89 -3.19
C LEU A 110 -3.23 -2.10 -4.40
N GLY A 111 -3.00 -3.35 -4.80
CA GLY A 111 -2.25 -3.66 -6.00
C GLY A 111 -0.80 -3.17 -5.91
N LYS A 112 -0.44 -2.26 -6.81
CA LYS A 112 0.90 -1.67 -6.90
C LYS A 112 0.78 -0.16 -6.76
N LEU A 113 1.45 0.44 -5.79
CA LEU A 113 1.40 1.88 -5.54
C LEU A 113 2.80 2.50 -5.63
N LYS A 114 2.85 3.77 -5.98
CA LYS A 114 4.06 4.60 -5.91
C LYS A 114 4.06 5.32 -4.57
N LEU A 115 5.10 5.16 -3.78
CA LEU A 115 5.34 5.99 -2.60
C LEU A 115 6.20 7.18 -3.01
N VAL A 116 5.58 8.35 -3.05
CA VAL A 116 6.25 9.62 -3.35
C VAL A 116 6.78 10.21 -2.05
N ILE A 117 8.07 10.50 -2.04
CA ILE A 117 8.82 10.90 -0.85
C ILE A 117 9.70 12.12 -1.14
N PRO A 118 10.02 12.94 -0.12
CA PRO A 118 11.04 13.97 -0.25
C PRO A 118 12.43 13.34 -0.45
N CYS A 119 13.31 14.06 -1.14
CA CYS A 119 14.69 13.60 -1.39
C CYS A 119 15.60 13.85 -0.18
N GLY A 120 15.44 15.03 0.43
CA GLY A 120 16.04 15.42 1.69
C GLY A 120 15.07 15.26 2.87
N GLY A 121 15.51 15.73 4.03
CA GLY A 121 14.72 15.70 5.28
C GLY A 121 14.53 17.09 5.89
N ALA A 122 14.76 18.17 5.12
CA ALA A 122 14.50 19.52 5.59
C ALA A 122 13.00 19.84 5.50
N ALA A 123 12.53 20.78 6.31
CA ALA A 123 11.12 21.21 6.29
C ALA A 123 10.68 21.70 4.89
N ALA A 124 11.58 22.36 4.15
CA ALA A 124 11.32 22.78 2.78
C ALA A 124 11.10 21.59 1.82
N ASP A 125 11.79 20.46 2.02
CA ASP A 125 11.57 19.26 1.21
C ASP A 125 10.16 18.68 1.45
N GLU A 126 9.73 18.70 2.72
CA GLU A 126 8.39 18.23 3.12
C GLU A 126 7.29 19.13 2.56
N GLU A 127 7.48 20.45 2.61
CA GLU A 127 6.56 21.43 2.02
C GLU A 127 6.35 21.18 0.52
N LEU A 128 7.43 20.88 -0.22
CA LEU A 128 7.34 20.57 -1.65
C LEU A 128 6.50 19.32 -1.92
N ILE A 129 6.62 18.30 -1.06
CA ILE A 129 5.83 17.06 -1.19
C ILE A 129 4.37 17.28 -0.87
N LEU A 130 4.06 18.11 0.13
CA LEU A 130 2.68 18.50 0.43
C LEU A 130 2.07 19.32 -0.72
N LYS A 131 2.84 20.23 -1.32
CA LYS A 131 2.42 20.96 -2.54
C LYS A 131 2.15 20.01 -3.70
N GLU A 132 3.05 19.06 -3.97
CA GLU A 132 2.85 18.05 -5.02
C GLU A 132 1.58 17.23 -4.78
N PHE A 133 1.37 16.74 -3.54
CA PHE A 133 0.15 16.04 -3.15
C PHE A 133 -1.12 16.87 -3.42
N LEU A 134 -1.12 18.14 -3.02
CA LEU A 134 -2.27 19.03 -3.23
C LEU A 134 -2.55 19.29 -4.71
N VAL A 135 -1.53 19.37 -5.56
CA VAL A 135 -1.69 19.48 -7.01
C VAL A 135 -2.41 18.25 -7.57
N TYR A 136 -2.04 17.04 -7.14
CA TYR A 136 -2.76 15.83 -7.54
C TYR A 136 -4.21 15.83 -7.05
N LYS A 137 -4.47 16.23 -5.79
CA LYS A 137 -5.83 16.33 -5.25
C LYS A 137 -6.69 17.33 -6.02
N LEU A 138 -6.14 18.49 -6.38
CA LEU A 138 -6.81 19.46 -7.23
C LEU A 138 -7.14 18.84 -8.59
N TYR A 139 -6.18 18.15 -9.21
CA TYR A 139 -6.40 17.52 -10.50
C TYR A 139 -7.43 16.37 -10.45
N ASN A 140 -7.54 15.64 -9.33
CA ASN A 140 -8.59 14.65 -9.12
C ASN A 140 -10.00 15.25 -9.17
N GLN A 141 -10.17 16.55 -8.88
CA GLN A 141 -11.46 17.23 -9.00
C GLN A 141 -11.78 17.67 -10.43
N LEU A 142 -10.76 17.77 -11.29
CA LEU A 142 -10.90 18.30 -12.64
C LEU A 142 -11.06 17.21 -13.70
N SER A 143 -10.52 16.01 -13.46
CA SER A 143 -10.51 14.95 -14.45
C SER A 143 -10.37 13.56 -13.84
N ASP A 144 -11.14 12.61 -14.37
CA ASP A 144 -10.96 11.19 -14.09
C ASP A 144 -9.64 10.63 -14.66
N LEU A 145 -9.02 11.32 -15.62
CA LEU A 145 -7.68 11.02 -16.16
C LEU A 145 -6.57 11.57 -15.26
N SER A 146 -6.70 11.33 -13.96
CA SER A 146 -5.78 11.77 -12.90
C SER A 146 -5.33 10.58 -12.05
N LEU A 147 -4.16 10.68 -11.39
CA LEU A 147 -3.72 9.63 -10.46
C LEU A 147 -4.32 9.88 -9.09
N ARG A 148 -4.98 8.88 -8.51
CA ARG A 148 -5.47 8.99 -7.13
C ARG A 148 -4.30 9.00 -6.14
N VAL A 149 -4.40 9.80 -5.09
CA VAL A 149 -3.36 9.97 -4.08
C VAL A 149 -3.92 9.94 -2.65
N ARG A 150 -3.12 9.42 -1.71
CA ARG A 150 -3.45 9.35 -0.28
C ARG A 150 -2.25 9.83 0.54
N LEU A 151 -2.46 10.84 1.38
CA LEU A 151 -1.41 11.38 2.25
C LEU A 151 -1.04 10.40 3.36
N VAL A 152 0.26 10.22 3.59
CA VAL A 152 0.80 9.27 4.57
C VAL A 152 1.95 9.89 5.34
N LYS A 153 1.90 9.80 6.66
CA LYS A 153 3.08 10.03 7.51
C LYS A 153 3.85 8.71 7.60
N THR A 154 4.96 8.61 6.88
CA THR A 154 5.74 7.37 6.79
C THR A 154 6.91 7.40 7.74
N THR A 155 7.04 6.38 8.57
CA THR A 155 8.24 6.04 9.36
C THR A 155 9.00 4.93 8.66
N PHE A 156 10.25 5.20 8.30
CA PHE A 156 11.13 4.23 7.67
C PHE A 156 12.01 3.55 8.73
N ASN A 157 12.02 2.23 8.73
CA ASN A 157 12.84 1.40 9.61
C ASN A 157 13.79 0.53 8.78
N ASP A 158 15.07 0.52 9.14
CA ASP A 158 16.04 -0.34 8.48
C ASP A 158 16.11 -1.71 9.15
N SER A 159 15.79 -2.76 8.40
CA SER A 159 15.82 -4.15 8.88
C SER A 159 17.22 -4.63 9.28
N LYS A 160 18.27 -3.94 8.81
CA LYS A 160 19.68 -4.24 9.13
C LYS A 160 20.24 -3.36 10.27
N GLY A 161 19.45 -2.42 10.80
CA GLY A 161 19.87 -1.51 11.86
C GLY A 161 21.03 -0.58 11.51
N LYS A 162 21.33 -0.40 10.22
CA LYS A 162 22.41 0.47 9.72
C LYS A 162 21.98 1.92 9.58
N PHE A 163 20.68 2.17 9.42
CA PHE A 163 20.12 3.53 9.39
C PHE A 163 19.21 3.74 10.59
N LYS A 164 19.31 4.93 11.20
CA LYS A 164 18.34 5.35 12.23
C LYS A 164 16.97 5.54 11.61
N SER A 165 15.93 5.12 12.32
CA SER A 165 14.55 5.38 11.92
C SER A 165 14.27 6.87 11.84
N PHE A 166 13.41 7.24 10.90
CA PHE A 166 12.97 8.62 10.71
C PHE A 166 11.57 8.64 10.09
N SER A 167 10.87 9.74 10.30
CA SER A 167 9.52 9.94 9.77
C SER A 167 9.47 11.19 8.92
N GLN A 168 8.63 11.17 7.88
CA GLN A 168 8.37 12.32 7.01
C GLN A 168 7.00 12.18 6.35
N TYR A 169 6.39 13.29 5.94
CA TYR A 169 5.23 13.20 5.06
C TYR A 169 5.65 12.66 3.68
N SER A 170 4.73 11.91 3.11
CA SER A 170 4.82 11.23 1.82
C SER A 170 3.39 11.01 1.33
N PHE A 171 3.22 10.53 0.10
CA PHE A 171 1.90 10.10 -0.33
C PHE A 171 1.99 8.86 -1.20
N LEU A 172 0.98 8.00 -1.06
CA LEU A 172 0.76 6.87 -1.93
C LEU A 172 0.00 7.33 -3.15
N MET A 173 0.44 6.88 -4.32
CA MET A 173 -0.09 7.28 -5.61
C MET A 173 -0.40 6.04 -6.44
N GLU A 174 -1.55 6.08 -7.11
CA GLU A 174 -2.05 5.04 -8.02
C GLU A 174 -1.01 4.66 -9.10
N ASP A 175 -1.00 3.39 -9.52
CA ASP A 175 -0.23 2.99 -10.70
C ASP A 175 -0.84 3.61 -11.96
N ASP A 176 0.01 3.98 -12.90
CA ASP A 176 -0.47 4.49 -14.20
C ASP A 176 -1.23 3.42 -14.98
N GLY A 177 -0.88 2.15 -14.80
CA GLY A 177 -1.66 1.03 -15.34
C GLY A 177 -3.06 0.92 -14.74
N ASP A 178 -3.24 1.21 -13.44
CA ASP A 178 -4.55 1.18 -12.78
C ASP A 178 -5.42 2.36 -13.22
N MET A 179 -4.84 3.56 -13.27
CA MET A 179 -5.51 4.75 -13.81
C MET A 179 -5.97 4.53 -15.26
N ALA A 180 -5.10 3.97 -16.11
CA ALA A 180 -5.46 3.66 -17.48
C ALA A 180 -6.65 2.67 -17.51
N ARG A 181 -6.57 1.55 -16.76
CA ARG A 181 -7.63 0.53 -16.73
C ARG A 181 -8.98 1.08 -16.31
N ARG A 182 -9.04 1.89 -15.24
CA ARG A 182 -10.32 2.45 -14.76
C ARG A 182 -10.93 3.48 -15.72
N ASN A 183 -10.16 3.97 -16.68
CA ASN A 183 -10.61 4.86 -17.75
C ASN A 183 -10.76 4.15 -19.12
N GLY A 184 -10.75 2.80 -19.14
CA GLY A 184 -10.86 2.04 -20.39
C GLY A 184 -9.64 2.12 -21.31
N CYS A 185 -8.51 2.61 -20.79
CA CYS A 185 -7.25 2.74 -21.51
C CYS A 185 -6.26 1.63 -21.13
N LYS A 186 -5.18 1.52 -21.91
CA LYS A 186 -4.04 0.65 -21.62
C LYS A 186 -2.77 1.49 -21.53
N LYS A 187 -1.91 1.17 -20.57
CA LYS A 187 -0.57 1.77 -20.48
C LYS A 187 0.29 1.25 -21.62
N GLU A 188 0.79 2.16 -22.44
CA GLU A 188 1.83 1.85 -23.41
C GLU A 188 3.17 1.60 -22.70
N PRO A 189 3.90 0.52 -23.03
CA PRO A 189 5.24 0.32 -22.50
C PRO A 189 6.14 1.47 -22.98
N MET A 190 6.95 2.04 -22.07
CA MET A 190 7.93 3.06 -22.48
C MET A 190 8.86 2.48 -23.53
N ALA A 191 8.98 3.14 -24.68
CA ALA A 191 9.98 2.82 -25.68
C ALA A 191 11.36 2.85 -25.01
N LYS A 192 12.16 1.79 -25.21
CA LYS A 192 13.54 1.75 -24.73
C LYS A 192 14.34 2.79 -25.52
N SER A 193 14.58 3.96 -24.92
CA SER A 193 15.55 4.96 -25.40
C SER A 193 16.96 4.55 -25.02
#